data_AF-A0A810B3B4-F1
#
_entry.id   AF-A0A810B3B4-F1
#
_cell.length_a   1.000
_cell.length_b   1.000
_cell.length_c   1.000
_cell.angle_alpha   90.00
_cell.angle_beta   90.00
_cell.angle_gamma   90.00
#
_symmetry.space_group_name_H-M   'P 1'
#
loop_
_entity.id
_entity.type
_entity.pdbx_description
1 polymer ?
#
loop_
_entity_poly.entity_id
_entity_poly.type
_entity_poly.pdbx_seq_one_letter_code
_entity_poly.pdbx_strand_id
1 'polypeptide(L)'
;MSKSDVIAHKPEGYGVKERQTPPGVLFEKAEDGQSYLHATFELNEQGVVKVMNLSQRFFGAEQMPQDQFAEAISKNYRIGRLSCERKRTGTNIDRLPHYETECNGLSSNGEAITISEGWLTVEQTKARPSFD
;
A
#
# COMPACT_ATOMS: atom_id res chain seq x y z
N MET A 1 -10.00 -6.86 -9.28
CA MET A 1 -9.17 -8.08 -9.10
C MET A 1 -9.84 -8.97 -8.06
N SER A 2 -9.99 -10.28 -8.31
CA SER A 2 -10.59 -11.23 -7.35
C SER A 2 -9.55 -11.79 -6.36
N LYS A 3 -9.99 -12.46 -5.27
CA LYS A 3 -9.09 -13.16 -4.32
C LYS A 3 -8.11 -14.11 -5.00
N SER A 4 -8.58 -14.92 -5.95
CA SER A 4 -7.73 -15.90 -6.65
C SER A 4 -6.68 -15.20 -7.51
N ASP A 5 -7.05 -14.10 -8.16
CA ASP A 5 -6.10 -13.29 -8.93
C ASP A 5 -5.03 -12.70 -8.02
N VAL A 6 -5.39 -12.20 -6.83
CA VAL A 6 -4.42 -11.68 -5.85
C VAL A 6 -3.40 -12.75 -5.50
N ILE A 7 -3.86 -13.93 -5.10
CA ILE A 7 -2.98 -15.05 -4.70
C ILE A 7 -2.06 -15.48 -5.86
N ALA A 8 -2.55 -15.42 -7.11
CA ALA A 8 -1.73 -15.74 -8.28
C ALA A 8 -0.56 -14.75 -8.50
N HIS A 9 -0.66 -13.51 -8.00
CA HIS A 9 0.40 -12.50 -8.07
C HIS A 9 1.36 -12.52 -6.87
N LYS A 10 1.23 -13.52 -5.98
CA LYS A 10 2.13 -13.68 -4.83
C LYS A 10 3.59 -13.81 -5.30
N PRO A 11 4.51 -12.96 -4.83
CA PRO A 11 5.90 -13.09 -5.23
C PRO A 11 6.54 -14.40 -4.72
N GLU A 12 7.63 -14.81 -5.36
CA GLU A 12 8.38 -16.00 -4.98
C GLU A 12 8.96 -15.87 -3.56
N GLY A 13 8.91 -16.95 -2.78
CA GLY A 13 9.38 -16.97 -1.39
C GLY A 13 8.43 -16.34 -0.36
N TYR A 14 7.29 -15.77 -0.78
CA TYR A 14 6.26 -15.27 0.14
C TYR A 14 5.27 -16.38 0.52
N GLY A 15 4.85 -16.39 1.78
CA GLY A 15 3.71 -17.12 2.29
C GLY A 15 2.41 -16.33 2.15
N VAL A 16 1.27 -17.02 2.23
CA VAL A 16 -0.07 -16.42 2.18
C VAL A 16 -0.77 -16.66 3.51
N LYS A 17 -1.33 -15.61 4.11
CA LYS A 17 -2.26 -15.72 5.23
C LYS A 17 -3.58 -15.05 4.92
N GLU A 18 -4.67 -15.70 5.32
CA GLU A 18 -6.01 -15.13 5.18
C GLU A 18 -6.41 -14.40 6.46
N ARG A 19 -7.06 -13.24 6.29
CA ARG A 19 -7.72 -12.51 7.37
C ARG A 19 -9.22 -12.63 7.23
N GLN A 20 -9.89 -12.87 8.36
CA GLN A 20 -11.34 -12.93 8.41
C GLN A 20 -11.97 -11.53 8.54
N THR A 21 -11.33 -10.60 9.25
CA THR A 21 -11.91 -9.27 9.52
C THR A 21 -10.87 -8.12 9.50
N PRO A 22 -11.03 -7.11 8.61
CA PRO A 22 -11.81 -7.22 7.38
C PRO A 22 -11.28 -8.38 6.50
N PRO A 23 -12.13 -8.98 5.64
CA PRO A 23 -11.69 -10.03 4.73
C PRO A 23 -10.49 -9.60 3.91
N GLY A 24 -9.45 -10.42 3.88
CA GLY A 24 -8.23 -10.03 3.18
C GLY A 24 -7.18 -11.09 3.06
N VAL A 25 -6.14 -10.75 2.30
CA VAL A 25 -4.96 -11.60 2.07
C VAL A 25 -3.71 -10.83 2.48
N LEU A 26 -2.80 -11.51 3.16
CA LEU A 26 -1.50 -10.99 3.58
C LEU A 26 -0.40 -11.79 2.87
N PHE A 27 0.60 -11.08 2.34
CA PHE A 27 1.84 -11.70 1.89
C PHE A 27 2.97 -11.38 2.85
N GLU A 28 3.58 -12.44 3.38
CA GLU A 28 4.63 -12.37 4.37
C GLU A 28 5.86 -13.13 3.87
N LYS A 29 7.04 -12.62 4.16
CA LYS A 29 8.30 -13.32 3.91
C LYS A 29 9.02 -13.52 5.22
N ALA A 30 9.61 -14.69 5.41
CA ALA A 30 10.47 -14.96 6.55
C ALA A 30 11.87 -14.44 6.24
N GLU A 31 12.37 -13.54 7.08
CA GLU A 31 13.74 -13.00 7.04
C GLU A 31 14.35 -13.20 8.43
N ASP A 32 15.50 -13.86 8.49
CA ASP A 32 16.27 -14.08 9.74
C ASP A 32 15.46 -14.67 10.91
N GLY A 33 14.49 -15.55 10.60
CA GLY A 33 13.63 -16.19 11.60
C GLY A 33 12.46 -15.34 12.10
N GLN A 34 12.27 -14.13 11.56
CA GLN A 34 11.10 -13.29 11.81
C GLN A 34 10.25 -13.16 10.54
N SER A 35 8.93 -13.28 10.67
CA SER A 35 7.99 -13.00 9.59
C SER A 35 7.67 -11.51 9.56
N TYR A 36 7.91 -10.87 8.42
CA TYR A 36 7.48 -9.48 8.19
C TYR A 36 6.32 -9.45 7.20
N LEU A 37 5.47 -8.44 7.34
CA LEU A 37 4.35 -8.19 6.44
C LEU A 37 4.80 -7.24 5.32
N HIS A 38 4.62 -7.65 4.07
CA HIS A 38 5.06 -6.85 2.92
C HIS A 38 3.89 -6.37 2.05
N ALA A 39 2.79 -7.13 2.00
CA ALA A 39 1.60 -6.71 1.29
C ALA A 39 0.32 -7.11 2.01
N THR A 40 -0.70 -6.27 1.89
CA THR A 40 -2.06 -6.53 2.40
C THR A 40 -3.08 -6.19 1.32
N PHE A 41 -4.12 -7.02 1.23
CA PHE A 41 -5.24 -6.83 0.33
C PHE A 41 -6.53 -6.93 1.13
N GLU A 42 -7.32 -5.88 1.19
CA GLU A 42 -8.67 -5.89 1.73
C GLU A 42 -9.65 -6.20 0.60
N LEU A 43 -10.51 -7.18 0.83
CA LEU A 43 -11.56 -7.58 -0.10
C LEU A 43 -12.91 -7.03 0.38
N ASN A 44 -13.76 -6.62 -0.55
CA ASN A 44 -15.16 -6.33 -0.27
C ASN A 44 -15.97 -7.64 -0.08
N GLU A 45 -17.26 -7.51 0.22
CA GLU A 45 -18.17 -8.64 0.43
C GLU A 45 -18.29 -9.57 -0.79
N GLN A 46 -18.00 -9.06 -1.99
CA GLN A 46 -18.00 -9.80 -3.25
C GLN A 46 -16.65 -10.46 -3.56
N GLY A 47 -15.65 -10.35 -2.68
CA GLY A 47 -14.32 -10.92 -2.88
C GLY A 47 -13.44 -10.15 -3.87
N VAL A 48 -13.77 -8.88 -4.14
CA VAL A 48 -13.00 -7.97 -5.01
C VAL A 48 -12.10 -7.09 -4.16
N VAL A 49 -10.86 -6.86 -4.62
CA VAL A 49 -9.90 -5.97 -3.95
C VAL A 49 -10.45 -4.55 -3.85
N LYS A 50 -10.64 -4.09 -2.62
CA LYS A 50 -11.05 -2.73 -2.26
C LYS A 50 -9.83 -1.87 -1.92
N VAL A 51 -8.89 -2.41 -1.15
CA VAL A 51 -7.66 -1.72 -0.73
C VAL A 51 -6.47 -2.64 -0.92
N MET A 52 -5.38 -2.11 -1.44
CA MET A 52 -4.07 -2.79 -1.53
C MET A 52 -3.03 -1.91 -0.84
N ASN A 53 -2.30 -2.46 0.14
CA ASN A 53 -1.15 -1.78 0.74
C ASN A 53 0.12 -2.61 0.49
N LEU A 54 1.14 -1.98 -0.06
CA LEU A 54 2.43 -2.59 -0.39
C LEU A 54 3.54 -1.84 0.35
N SER A 55 4.33 -2.52 1.17
CA SER A 55 5.43 -1.89 1.89
C SER A 55 6.64 -1.69 0.98
N GLN A 56 7.58 -0.80 1.33
CA GLN A 56 8.82 -0.61 0.58
C GLN A 56 9.63 -1.91 0.41
N ARG A 57 9.51 -2.82 1.39
CA ARG A 57 10.15 -4.14 1.35
C ARG A 57 9.54 -5.07 0.31
N PHE A 58 8.29 -4.84 -0.08
CA PHE A 58 7.68 -5.56 -1.20
C PHE A 58 8.42 -5.28 -2.52
N PHE A 59 9.04 -4.11 -2.62
CA PHE A 59 9.79 -3.67 -3.80
C PHE A 59 11.30 -3.89 -3.67
N GLY A 60 11.78 -4.54 -2.61
CA GLY A 60 13.22 -4.67 -2.33
C GLY A 60 13.91 -3.32 -2.09
N ALA A 61 13.17 -2.35 -1.54
CA ALA A 61 13.62 -0.98 -1.30
C ALA A 61 13.78 -0.68 0.20
N GLU A 62 14.17 -1.66 1.02
CA GLU A 62 14.28 -1.56 2.47
C GLU A 62 15.22 -0.44 2.93
N GLN A 63 16.29 -0.23 2.17
CA GLN A 63 17.33 0.76 2.46
C GLN A 63 17.09 2.10 1.77
N MET A 64 16.03 2.22 0.95
CA MET A 64 15.72 3.44 0.23
C MET A 64 15.11 4.47 1.20
N PRO A 65 15.59 5.72 1.23
CA PRO A 65 14.94 6.77 1.99
C PRO A 65 13.49 6.95 1.52
N GLN A 66 12.56 7.16 2.44
CA GLN A 66 11.12 7.16 2.17
C GLN A 66 10.69 8.20 1.12
N ASP A 67 11.27 9.41 1.16
CA ASP A 67 10.99 10.45 0.16
C ASP A 67 11.43 10.01 -1.25
N GLN A 68 12.55 9.27 -1.35
CA GLN A 68 13.02 8.71 -2.63
C GLN A 68 12.16 7.53 -3.08
N PHE A 69 11.65 6.72 -2.14
CA PHE A 69 10.70 5.64 -2.43
C PHE A 69 9.42 6.21 -3.05
N ALA A 70 8.85 7.27 -2.46
CA ALA A 70 7.65 7.91 -3.00
C ALA A 70 7.87 8.46 -4.41
N GLU A 71 9.00 9.12 -4.64
CA GLU A 71 9.38 9.61 -5.97
C GLU A 71 9.55 8.44 -6.97
N ALA A 72 10.25 7.37 -6.60
CA ALA A 72 10.50 6.21 -7.46
C ALA A 72 9.21 5.48 -7.83
N ILE A 73 8.30 5.29 -6.87
CA ILE A 73 6.99 4.68 -7.11
C ILE A 73 6.16 5.55 -8.06
N SER A 74 6.12 6.87 -7.84
CA SER A 74 5.39 7.78 -8.71
C SER A 74 5.80 7.68 -10.18
N LYS A 75 7.12 7.63 -10.44
CA LYS A 75 7.70 7.55 -11.78
C LYS A 75 7.46 6.19 -12.43
N ASN A 76 7.71 5.10 -11.70
CA ASN A 76 7.65 3.75 -12.27
C ASN A 76 6.23 3.25 -12.50
N TYR A 77 5.29 3.65 -11.65
CA TYR A 77 3.90 3.19 -11.72
C TYR A 77 2.97 4.16 -12.45
N ARG A 78 3.54 5.17 -13.13
CA ARG A 78 2.80 6.20 -13.92
C ARG A 78 1.65 6.81 -13.13
N ILE A 79 1.86 6.99 -11.83
CA ILE A 79 0.90 7.66 -10.98
C ILE A 79 0.83 9.11 -11.47
N GLY A 80 -0.37 9.68 -11.54
CA GLY A 80 -0.57 11.04 -12.02
C GLY A 80 0.13 12.09 -11.14
N ARG A 81 -0.29 13.35 -11.25
CA ARG A 81 0.25 14.39 -10.36
C ARG A 81 -0.04 14.01 -8.89
N LEU A 82 1.03 13.76 -8.14
CA LEU A 82 0.96 13.60 -6.69
C LEU A 82 1.04 14.96 -6.01
N SER A 83 0.25 15.13 -4.95
CA SER A 83 0.38 16.24 -3.99
C SER A 83 0.97 15.67 -2.71
N CYS A 84 2.17 16.12 -2.35
CA CYS A 84 2.87 15.65 -1.16
C CYS A 84 2.81 16.69 -0.04
N GLU A 85 2.44 16.26 1.16
CA GLU A 85 2.37 17.08 2.36
C GLU A 85 3.16 16.41 3.48
N ARG A 86 3.89 17.21 4.27
CA ARG A 86 4.49 16.71 5.52
C ARG A 86 3.44 16.82 6.62
N LYS A 87 2.95 15.67 7.08
CA LYS A 87 1.99 15.58 8.17
C LYS A 87 2.71 15.25 9.46
N ARG A 88 2.40 16.00 10.51
CA ARG A 88 2.82 15.62 11.86
C ARG A 88 2.03 14.37 12.24
N THR A 89 2.72 13.29 12.55
CA THR A 89 2.06 12.11 13.10
C THR A 89 1.66 12.38 14.54
N GLY A 90 0.57 11.75 14.99
CA GLY A 90 0.20 11.76 16.41
C GLY A 90 1.21 11.02 17.31
N THR A 91 2.25 10.42 16.72
CA THR A 91 3.26 9.62 17.38
C THR A 91 4.50 10.47 17.67
N ASN A 92 5.03 10.39 18.89
CA ASN A 92 6.34 10.94 19.20
C ASN A 92 7.37 9.82 19.19
N ILE A 93 8.47 9.98 18.47
CA ILE A 93 9.64 9.11 18.54
C ILE A 93 10.70 9.86 19.37
N ASP A 94 11.18 9.24 20.44
CA ASP A 94 12.17 9.85 21.35
C ASP A 94 11.76 11.24 21.90
N ARG A 95 10.46 11.41 22.17
CA ARG A 95 9.83 12.66 22.67
C ARG A 95 9.87 13.84 21.69
N LEU A 96 10.26 13.60 20.44
CA LEU A 96 10.17 14.58 19.36
C LEU A 96 8.93 14.30 18.50
N PRO A 97 8.25 15.35 17.99
CA PRO A 97 7.18 15.17 17.03
C PRO A 97 7.71 14.49 15.78
N HIS A 98 7.12 13.34 15.42
CA HIS A 98 7.46 12.62 14.20
C HIS A 98 6.64 13.15 13.03
N TYR A 99 7.27 13.32 11.86
CA TYR A 99 6.63 13.88 10.67
C TYR A 99 6.76 12.89 9.52
N GLU A 100 5.61 12.55 8.93
CA GLU A 100 5.49 11.67 7.77
C GLU A 100 5.29 12.50 6.52
N THR A 101 6.01 12.19 5.45
CA THR A 101 5.65 12.68 4.11
C THR A 101 4.54 11.78 3.56
N GLU A 102 3.39 12.37 3.26
CA GLU A 102 2.27 11.67 2.61
C GLU A 102 2.02 12.29 1.24
N CYS A 103 2.09 11.48 0.18
CA CYS A 103 1.77 11.87 -1.18
C CYS A 103 0.45 11.26 -1.62
N ASN A 104 -0.48 12.08 -2.10
CA ASN A 104 -1.78 11.64 -2.58
C ASN A 104 -1.98 11.94 -4.06
N GLY A 105 -2.66 11.07 -4.79
CA GLY A 105 -3.04 11.29 -6.18
C GLY A 105 -3.97 10.22 -6.71
N LEU A 106 -4.04 10.11 -8.05
CA LEU A 106 -4.86 9.12 -8.74
C LEU A 106 -4.02 8.27 -9.70
N SER A 107 -4.36 6.99 -9.80
CA SER A 107 -3.86 6.09 -10.86
C SER A 107 -4.42 6.51 -12.22
N SER A 108 -3.88 5.96 -13.31
CA SER A 108 -4.42 6.15 -14.67
C SER A 108 -5.86 5.64 -14.80
N ASN A 109 -6.28 4.73 -13.93
CA ASN A 109 -7.62 4.14 -13.90
C ASN A 109 -8.56 4.85 -12.91
N GLY A 110 -8.11 5.95 -12.29
CA GLY A 110 -8.92 6.74 -11.35
C GLY A 110 -8.97 6.20 -9.92
N GLU A 111 -8.10 5.25 -9.57
CA GLU A 111 -7.98 4.72 -8.21
C GLU A 111 -7.23 5.73 -7.32
N ALA A 112 -7.66 5.87 -6.07
CA ALA A 112 -6.97 6.73 -5.11
C ALA A 112 -5.64 6.08 -4.72
N ILE A 113 -4.57 6.86 -4.80
CA ILE A 113 -3.23 6.43 -4.41
C ILE A 113 -2.75 7.32 -3.28
N THR A 114 -2.30 6.69 -2.20
CA THR A 114 -1.61 7.31 -1.09
C THR A 114 -0.26 6.64 -0.94
N ILE A 115 0.82 7.42 -0.84
CA ILE A 115 2.15 6.95 -0.52
C ILE A 115 2.55 7.59 0.80
N SER A 116 2.77 6.78 1.82
CA SER A 116 3.20 7.19 3.15
C SER A 116 4.50 6.50 3.55
N GLU A 117 4.94 6.64 4.80
CA GLU A 117 6.22 6.13 5.31
C GLU A 117 6.44 4.63 5.05
N GLY A 118 7.05 4.35 3.91
CA GLY A 118 7.36 3.00 3.45
C GLY A 118 6.15 2.20 2.97
N TRP A 119 5.01 2.85 2.64
CA TRP A 119 3.82 2.17 2.11
C TRP A 119 3.27 2.86 0.88
N LEU A 120 2.87 2.05 -0.10
CA LEU A 120 1.98 2.43 -1.20
C LEU A 120 0.61 1.83 -0.92
N THR A 121 -0.40 2.69 -0.78
CA THR A 121 -1.81 2.34 -0.66
C THR A 121 -2.54 2.68 -1.95
N VAL A 122 -3.28 1.71 -2.48
CA VAL A 122 -4.20 1.90 -3.61
C VAL A 122 -5.59 1.52 -3.16
N GLU A 123 -6.52 2.46 -3.23
CA GLU A 123 -7.93 2.26 -2.91
C GLU A 123 -8.77 2.37 -4.18
N GLN A 124 -9.62 1.37 -4.41
CA GLN A 124 -10.67 1.50 -5.40
C GLN A 124 -11.64 2.59 -4.96
N THR A 125 -11.61 3.71 -5.66
CA THR A 125 -12.60 4.78 -5.49
C THR A 125 -13.97 4.18 -5.78
N LYS A 126 -14.89 4.16 -4.79
CA LYS A 126 -16.31 3.91 -5.06
C LYS A 126 -16.69 4.80 -6.24
N ALA A 127 -17.25 4.20 -7.29
CA ALA A 127 -17.70 4.94 -8.47
C ALA A 127 -18.41 6.22 -8.01
N ARG A 128 -18.02 7.37 -8.58
CA ARG A 128 -18.65 8.66 -8.26
C ARG A 128 -20.17 8.44 -8.28
N PRO A 129 -20.93 8.92 -7.27
CA PRO A 129 -22.37 8.95 -7.41
C PRO A 129 -22.70 9.71 -8.69
N SER A 130 -23.33 9.04 -9.66
CA SER A 130 -23.98 9.72 -10.76
C SER A 130 -25.24 10.35 -10.18
N PHE A 131 -25.25 11.68 -10.11
CA PHE A 131 -26.50 12.39 -9.99
C PHE A 131 -27.02 12.50 -11.42
N ASP A 132 -27.93 11.61 -11.79
CA ASP A 132 -28.80 11.79 -12.97
C ASP A 132 -29.78 12.94 -12.72
#